data_AF-A0A962NB62-F1
#
_entry.id   AF-A0A962NB62-F1
#
_cell.length_a   1.000
_cell.length_b   1.000
_cell.length_c   1.000
_cell.angle_alpha   90.00
_cell.angle_beta   90.00
_cell.angle_gamma   90.00
#
_symmetry.space_group_name_H-M   'P 1'
#
loop_
_entity.id
_entity.type
_entity.pdbx_description
1 polymer ?
#
loop_
_entity_poly.entity_id
_entity_poly.type
_entity_poly.pdbx_seq_one_letter_code
_entity_poly.pdbx_strand_id
1 'polypeptide(L)'
;TMGHPFESAADCPWLDTLEQSYRLRLPEPFRSLVRYYRWPEFDVGPLAAFSNLGVHDDDDLLKAPFRDKPILEWLQANGLIQIGRLATGSYDPVCLNLAARGARASIVSIDHEGILLCRRKVRVTQLSTSLEELIAESADDDQTHGE
;
A
#
# COMPACT_ATOMS: atom_id res chain seq x y z
N THR A 1 -24.68 -8.32 -7.20
CA THR A 1 -24.60 -7.29 -6.14
C THR A 1 -23.16 -6.87 -6.06
N MET A 2 -22.81 -5.67 -6.53
CA MET A 2 -21.44 -5.16 -6.44
C MET A 2 -21.12 -4.96 -4.95
N GLY A 3 -20.50 -5.96 -4.34
CA GLY A 3 -19.96 -5.85 -2.99
C GLY A 3 -18.62 -5.16 -3.07
N HIS A 4 -18.40 -4.12 -2.28
CA HIS A 4 -17.05 -3.63 -2.05
C HIS A 4 -16.21 -4.78 -1.46
N PRO A 5 -14.89 -4.88 -1.76
CA PRO A 5 -14.06 -6.01 -1.32
C PRO A 5 -13.83 -6.03 0.21
N PHE A 6 -14.55 -5.20 0.97
CA PHE A 6 -14.34 -4.97 2.38
C PHE A 6 -15.41 -5.67 3.22
N GLU A 7 -14.94 -6.52 4.13
CA GLU A 7 -15.75 -7.09 5.21
C GLU A 7 -15.39 -6.41 6.53
N SER A 8 -16.37 -6.14 7.39
CA SER A 8 -16.11 -5.57 8.71
C SER A 8 -15.32 -6.57 9.57
N ALA A 9 -14.31 -6.07 10.30
CA ALA A 9 -13.52 -6.82 11.26
C ALA A 9 -13.78 -6.31 12.69
N ALA A 10 -13.83 -7.22 13.65
CA ALA A 10 -13.97 -6.85 15.06
C ALA A 10 -12.65 -6.34 15.68
N ASP A 11 -11.52 -6.89 15.22
CA ASP A 11 -10.18 -6.55 15.67
C ASP A 11 -9.14 -6.77 14.56
N CYS A 12 -7.86 -6.50 14.85
CA CYS A 12 -6.73 -6.82 13.97
C CYS A 12 -5.51 -7.22 14.82
N PRO A 13 -5.36 -8.51 15.18
CA PRO A 13 -4.38 -8.95 16.18
C PRO A 13 -2.93 -8.80 15.72
N TRP A 14 -2.69 -8.70 14.41
CA TRP A 14 -1.35 -8.60 13.82
C TRP A 14 -0.92 -7.15 13.53
N LEU A 15 -1.78 -6.15 13.74
CA LEU A 15 -1.50 -4.75 13.42
C LEU A 15 -0.21 -4.24 14.11
N ASP A 16 -0.07 -4.51 15.41
CA ASP A 16 1.11 -4.08 16.16
C ASP A 16 2.38 -4.80 15.65
N THR A 17 2.27 -6.07 15.25
CA THR A 17 3.37 -6.84 14.66
C THR A 17 3.78 -6.28 13.29
N LEU A 18 2.81 -5.84 12.49
CA LEU A 18 3.08 -5.20 11.20
C LEU A 18 3.84 -3.88 11.40
N GLU A 19 3.37 -3.01 12.29
CA GLU A 19 4.03 -1.74 12.60
C GLU A 19 5.44 -1.96 13.17
N GLN A 20 5.63 -2.97 14.03
CA GLN A 20 6.95 -3.35 14.54
C GLN A 20 7.88 -3.86 13.44
N SER A 21 7.37 -4.67 12.50
CA SER A 21 8.15 -5.20 11.38
C SER A 21 8.65 -4.09 10.46
N TYR A 22 7.85 -3.04 10.25
CA TYR A 22 8.27 -1.84 9.52
C TYR A 22 9.13 -0.87 10.33
N ARG A 23 9.10 -0.96 11.66
CA ARG A 23 9.64 0.07 12.57
C ARG A 23 9.02 1.45 12.32
N LEU A 24 7.77 1.48 11.86
CA LEU A 24 6.99 2.66 11.52
C LEU A 24 5.54 2.45 11.97
N ARG A 25 4.84 3.54 12.26
CA ARG A 25 3.41 3.50 12.59
C ARG A 25 2.61 3.76 11.32
N LEU A 26 1.54 3.00 11.11
CA LEU A 26 0.66 3.26 9.97
C LEU A 26 -0.03 4.63 10.16
N PRO A 27 -0.21 5.41 9.09
CA PRO A 27 -1.00 6.64 9.15
C PRO A 27 -2.45 6.31 9.50
N GLU A 28 -3.09 7.17 10.31
CA GLU A 28 -4.38 6.87 10.94
C GLU A 28 -5.49 6.40 9.95
N PRO A 29 -5.67 7.00 8.76
CA PRO A 29 -6.67 6.51 7.81
C PRO A 29 -6.46 5.04 7.41
N PHE A 30 -5.22 4.67 7.07
CA PHE A 30 -4.90 3.29 6.68
C PHE A 30 -4.87 2.36 7.90
N ARG A 31 -4.41 2.85 9.05
CA ARG A 31 -4.42 2.09 10.30
C ARG A 31 -5.84 1.72 10.73
N SER A 32 -6.77 2.66 10.65
CA SER A 32 -8.19 2.42 10.91
C SER A 32 -8.80 1.47 9.88
N LEU A 33 -8.47 1.62 8.59
CA LEU A 33 -8.91 0.69 7.55
C LEU A 33 -8.47 -0.75 7.87
N VAL A 34 -7.18 -0.97 8.14
CA VAL A 34 -6.63 -2.28 8.52
C VAL A 34 -7.26 -2.82 9.81
N ARG A 35 -7.56 -1.95 10.77
CA ARG A 35 -8.12 -2.35 12.06
C ARG A 35 -9.54 -2.86 11.95
N TYR A 36 -10.37 -2.21 11.13
CA TYR A 36 -11.81 -2.42 11.11
C TYR A 36 -12.34 -3.12 9.86
N TYR A 37 -11.49 -3.38 8.87
CA TYR A 37 -11.90 -4.03 7.62
C TYR A 37 -10.94 -5.13 7.17
N ARG A 38 -11.48 -6.11 6.46
CA ARG A 38 -10.75 -7.18 5.78
C ARG A 38 -11.02 -7.15 4.29
N TRP A 39 -10.00 -7.43 3.50
CA TRP A 39 -10.07 -7.47 2.05
C TRP A 39 -9.10 -8.51 1.47
N PRO A 40 -9.50 -9.23 0.40
CA PRO A 40 -8.55 -9.94 -0.46
C PRO A 40 -7.73 -8.92 -1.27
N GLU A 41 -6.78 -9.39 -2.08
CA GLU A 41 -6.16 -8.52 -3.08
C GLU A 41 -7.21 -7.88 -4.00
N PHE A 42 -7.01 -6.62 -4.36
CA PHE A 42 -7.89 -5.89 -5.28
C PHE A 42 -7.16 -4.71 -5.93
N ASP A 43 -7.68 -4.27 -7.07
CA ASP A 43 -7.16 -3.10 -7.77
C ASP A 43 -7.99 -1.85 -7.42
N VAL A 44 -7.31 -0.73 -7.22
CA VAL A 44 -7.89 0.61 -7.01
C VAL A 44 -7.04 1.64 -7.73
N GLY A 45 -7.52 2.07 -8.90
CA GLY A 45 -6.77 2.94 -9.80
C GLY A 45 -5.40 2.32 -10.15
N PRO A 46 -4.27 3.03 -9.92
CA PRO A 46 -2.94 2.49 -10.21
C PRO A 46 -2.42 1.46 -9.19
N LEU A 47 -3.13 1.21 -8.09
CA LEU A 47 -2.70 0.34 -6.99
C LEU A 47 -3.34 -1.05 -7.11
N ALA A 48 -2.52 -2.10 -7.26
CA ALA A 48 -2.88 -3.46 -6.88
C ALA A 48 -2.56 -3.64 -5.40
N ALA A 49 -3.59 -3.54 -4.56
CA ALA A 49 -3.48 -3.56 -3.11
C ALA A 49 -3.26 -4.98 -2.58
N PHE A 50 -2.33 -5.12 -1.62
CA PHE A 50 -2.14 -6.39 -0.93
C PHE A 50 -3.35 -6.73 -0.07
N SER A 51 -3.63 -8.04 0.01
CA SER A 51 -4.58 -8.63 0.94
C SER A 51 -4.21 -8.30 2.39
N ASN A 52 -5.20 -8.13 3.25
CA ASN A 52 -5.01 -8.04 4.69
C ASN A 52 -5.70 -9.17 5.45
N LEU A 53 -5.98 -10.29 4.78
CA LEU A 53 -6.62 -11.44 5.42
C LEU A 53 -5.71 -12.09 6.50
N GLY A 54 -4.40 -11.82 6.47
CA GLY A 54 -3.44 -12.35 7.43
C GLY A 54 -3.16 -13.84 7.21
N VAL A 55 -3.31 -14.30 5.97
CA VAL A 55 -3.14 -15.70 5.57
C VAL A 55 -1.72 -15.99 5.09
N HIS A 56 -0.86 -14.98 4.99
CA HIS A 56 0.54 -15.09 4.57
C HIS A 56 0.73 -15.69 3.17
N ASP A 57 -0.19 -15.41 2.26
CA ASP A 57 -0.02 -15.65 0.83
C ASP A 57 0.94 -14.64 0.21
N ASP A 58 1.37 -14.87 -1.04
CA ASP A 58 2.41 -14.08 -1.70
C ASP A 58 2.06 -12.59 -1.84
N ASP A 59 0.76 -12.26 -1.81
CA ASP A 59 0.21 -10.90 -1.89
C ASP A 59 -0.50 -10.44 -0.61
N ASP A 60 -0.07 -10.98 0.54
CA ASP A 60 -0.54 -10.56 1.86
C ASP A 60 0.36 -9.47 2.46
N LEU A 61 -0.24 -8.45 3.08
CA LEU A 61 0.46 -7.34 3.77
C LEU A 61 1.48 -7.82 4.81
N LEU A 62 1.28 -8.99 5.41
CA LEU A 62 2.20 -9.59 6.39
C LEU A 62 3.39 -10.32 5.79
N LYS A 63 3.42 -10.51 4.46
CA LYS A 63 4.46 -11.29 3.77
C LYS A 63 5.09 -10.55 2.60
N ALA A 64 4.27 -10.05 1.67
CA ALA A 64 4.72 -9.49 0.40
C ALA A 64 5.79 -8.40 0.58
N PRO A 65 5.62 -7.41 1.49
CA PRO A 65 6.62 -6.35 1.67
C PRO A 65 7.95 -6.80 2.28
N PHE A 66 7.96 -7.96 2.93
CA PHE A 66 9.12 -8.46 3.67
C PHE A 66 9.93 -9.49 2.86
N ARG A 67 9.48 -9.83 1.65
CA ARG A 67 10.12 -10.85 0.80
C ARG A 67 11.48 -10.41 0.28
N ASP A 68 11.63 -9.13 -0.08
CA ASP A 68 12.88 -8.56 -0.58
C ASP A 68 13.51 -7.65 0.48
N LYS A 69 14.55 -8.18 1.14
CA LYS A 69 15.24 -7.49 2.24
C LYS A 69 15.92 -6.18 1.77
N PRO A 70 16.70 -6.15 0.68
CA PRO A 70 17.23 -4.89 0.13
C PRO A 70 16.17 -3.81 -0.11
N ILE A 71 15.00 -4.17 -0.65
CA ILE A 71 13.90 -3.23 -0.88
C ILE A 71 13.33 -2.75 0.45
N LEU A 72 12.98 -3.68 1.36
CA LEU A 72 12.45 -3.35 2.68
C LEU A 72 13.36 -2.38 3.44
N GLU A 73 14.66 -2.66 3.50
CA GLU A 73 15.62 -1.81 4.20
C GLU A 73 15.67 -0.39 3.62
N TRP A 74 15.58 -0.26 2.30
CA TRP A 74 15.54 1.04 1.64
C TRP A 74 14.23 1.78 1.92
N LEU A 75 13.09 1.10 1.85
CA LEU A 75 11.77 1.69 2.15
C LEU A 75 11.71 2.19 3.61
N GLN A 76 12.16 1.38 4.56
CA GLN A 76 12.21 1.74 5.98
C GLN A 76 13.09 2.99 6.21
N ALA A 77 14.27 3.04 5.61
CA ALA A 77 15.19 4.18 5.73
C ALA A 77 14.60 5.50 5.17
N ASN A 78 13.60 5.40 4.29
CA ASN A 78 12.95 6.55 3.65
C ASN A 78 11.53 6.82 4.20
N GLY A 79 11.12 6.14 5.28
CA GLY A 79 9.79 6.36 5.87
C GLY A 79 8.64 5.90 4.96
N LEU A 80 8.83 4.80 4.24
CA LEU A 80 7.86 4.25 3.30
C LEU A 80 7.31 2.91 3.80
N ILE A 81 5.99 2.73 3.69
CA ILE A 81 5.30 1.48 3.99
C ILE A 81 4.63 0.97 2.73
N GLN A 82 5.11 -0.15 2.20
CA GLN A 82 4.52 -0.77 1.01
C GLN A 82 3.13 -1.36 1.32
N ILE A 83 2.15 -1.02 0.49
CA ILE A 83 0.77 -1.49 0.61
C ILE A 83 0.28 -2.24 -0.63
N GLY A 84 1.13 -2.32 -1.66
CA GLY A 84 0.85 -3.03 -2.90
C GLY A 84 1.92 -2.83 -3.94
N ARG A 85 1.51 -2.97 -5.20
CA ARG A 85 2.32 -2.78 -6.41
C ARG A 85 1.51 -2.02 -7.46
N LEU A 86 2.13 -1.65 -8.57
CA LEU A 86 1.39 -1.05 -9.68
C LEU A 86 0.46 -2.11 -10.31
N ALA A 87 -0.79 -1.73 -10.57
CA ALA A 87 -1.80 -2.58 -11.22
C ALA A 87 -1.44 -2.97 -12.68
N THR A 88 -0.34 -2.44 -13.22
CA THR A 88 0.21 -2.79 -14.54
C THR A 88 0.97 -4.13 -14.54
N GLY A 89 1.11 -4.79 -13.39
CA GLY A 89 1.96 -5.98 -13.22
C GLY A 89 3.43 -5.66 -12.99
N SER A 90 3.80 -4.38 -12.83
CA SER A 90 5.16 -4.00 -12.42
C SER A 90 5.43 -4.43 -10.96
N TYR A 91 6.68 -4.80 -10.69
CA TYR A 91 7.17 -5.09 -9.33
C TYR A 91 7.44 -3.82 -8.52
N ASP A 92 7.25 -2.63 -9.10
CA ASP A 92 7.44 -1.36 -8.43
C ASP A 92 6.54 -1.25 -7.19
N PRO A 93 7.10 -1.14 -5.97
CA PRO A 93 6.31 -1.07 -4.77
C PRO A 93 5.50 0.22 -4.73
N VAL A 94 4.22 0.10 -4.37
CA VAL A 94 3.35 1.24 -4.06
C VAL A 94 3.27 1.39 -2.55
N CYS A 95 3.60 2.58 -2.06
CA CYS A 95 3.85 2.86 -0.66
C CYS A 95 3.07 4.06 -0.13
N LEU A 96 2.72 4.00 1.15
CA LEU A 96 2.41 5.16 1.97
C LEU A 96 3.71 5.92 2.26
N ASN A 97 3.74 7.21 1.97
CA ASN A 97 4.88 8.09 2.24
C ASN A 97 4.69 8.87 3.53
N LEU A 98 5.38 8.43 4.59
CA LEU A 98 5.34 9.05 5.91
C LEU A 98 6.43 10.11 6.10
N ALA A 99 7.40 10.20 5.18
CA ALA A 99 8.44 11.21 5.21
C ALA A 99 7.96 12.58 4.68
N ALA A 100 6.89 12.60 3.88
CA ALA A 100 6.27 13.83 3.44
C ALA A 100 5.68 14.60 4.64
N ARG A 101 5.96 15.91 4.72
CA ARG A 101 5.37 16.77 5.75
C ARG A 101 3.88 16.98 5.43
N GLY A 102 3.00 16.29 6.13
CA GLY A 102 1.55 16.42 5.98
C GLY A 102 0.79 15.61 7.02
N ALA A 103 -0.49 15.94 7.23
CA ALA A 103 -1.37 15.18 8.13
C ALA A 103 -1.80 13.83 7.51
N ARG A 104 -1.73 13.70 6.18
CA ARG A 104 -2.04 12.51 5.41
C ARG A 104 -0.80 12.03 4.67
N ALA A 105 -0.60 10.71 4.63
CA ALA A 105 0.47 10.10 3.86
C ALA A 105 0.07 10.05 2.39
N SER A 106 0.94 10.57 1.51
CA SER A 106 0.74 10.43 0.06
C SER A 106 1.00 9.00 -0.40
N ILE A 107 0.42 8.64 -1.54
CA ILE A 107 0.62 7.33 -2.18
C ILE A 107 1.66 7.50 -3.28
N VAL A 108 2.73 6.71 -3.23
CA VAL A 108 3.84 6.81 -4.19
C VAL A 108 4.22 5.45 -4.75
N SER A 109 4.62 5.40 -6.01
CA SER A 109 5.32 4.25 -6.60
C SER A 109 6.83 4.51 -6.59
N ILE A 110 7.60 3.47 -6.29
CA ILE A 110 9.06 3.53 -6.26
C ILE A 110 9.62 2.61 -7.34
N ASP A 111 10.60 3.10 -8.10
CA ASP A 111 11.32 2.30 -9.10
C ASP A 111 12.14 1.18 -8.43
N HIS A 112 11.72 -0.07 -8.57
CA HIS A 112 12.35 -1.22 -7.90
C HIS A 112 13.79 -1.46 -8.39
N GLU A 113 14.04 -1.35 -9.69
CA GLU A 113 15.39 -1.48 -10.26
C GLU A 113 16.29 -0.34 -9.76
N GLY A 114 15.72 0.86 -9.60
CA GLY A 114 16.39 1.98 -8.97
C GLY A 114 16.92 1.65 -7.58
N ILE A 115 16.12 0.96 -6.76
CA ILE A 115 16.54 0.50 -5.42
C ILE A 115 17.67 -0.53 -5.50
N LEU A 116 17.53 -1.52 -6.39
CA LEU A 116 18.48 -2.64 -6.48
C LEU A 116 19.83 -2.23 -7.09
N LEU A 117 19.81 -1.39 -8.13
CA LEU A 117 20.98 -1.07 -8.94
C LEU A 117 21.63 0.27 -8.55
N CYS A 118 20.86 1.26 -8.12
CA CYS A 118 21.37 2.62 -7.92
C CYS A 118 20.60 3.42 -6.84
N ARG A 119 20.73 2.98 -5.58
CA ARG A 119 20.05 3.53 -4.38
C ARG A 119 20.08 5.06 -4.18
N ARG A 120 20.92 5.79 -4.91
CA ARG A 120 21.05 7.27 -4.84
C ARG A 120 20.15 8.03 -5.81
N LYS A 121 19.59 7.36 -6.83
CA LYS A 121 18.76 7.99 -7.88
C LYS A 121 17.45 7.23 -8.08
N VAL A 122 16.87 6.74 -6.98
CA VAL A 122 15.58 6.05 -7.02
C VAL A 122 14.50 7.05 -7.42
N ARG A 123 13.78 6.74 -8.50
CA ARG A 123 12.64 7.53 -8.95
C ARG A 123 11.45 7.24 -8.04
N VAL A 124 10.80 8.31 -7.59
CA VAL A 124 9.57 8.28 -6.79
C VAL A 124 8.49 9.01 -7.58
N THR A 125 7.40 8.32 -7.88
CA THR A 125 6.26 8.88 -8.60
C THR A 125 5.09 8.99 -7.64
N GLN A 126 4.56 10.20 -7.43
CA GLN A 126 3.33 10.36 -6.63
C GLN A 126 2.13 9.89 -7.46
N LEU A 127 1.35 8.98 -6.89
CA LEU A 127 0.13 8.44 -7.50
C LEU A 127 -1.11 9.19 -6.99
N SER A 128 -1.13 9.57 -5.72
CA SER A 128 -2.22 10.33 -5.11
C SER A 128 -1.73 11.08 -3.87
N THR A 129 -2.38 12.17 -3.46
CA THR A 129 -2.00 12.93 -2.26
C THR A 129 -2.45 12.25 -0.96
N SER A 130 -3.41 11.32 -1.04
CA SER A 130 -3.91 10.57 0.11
C SER A 130 -4.61 9.27 -0.30
N LEU A 131 -4.86 8.39 0.68
CA LEU A 131 -5.64 7.17 0.44
C LEU A 131 -7.08 7.49 0.03
N GLU A 132 -7.67 8.50 0.65
CA GLU A 132 -9.05 8.90 0.40
C GLU A 132 -9.25 9.49 -1.00
N GLU A 133 -8.28 10.27 -1.47
CA GLU A 133 -8.27 10.79 -2.85
C GLU A 133 -8.10 9.66 -3.86
N LEU A 134 -7.16 8.73 -3.64
CA LEU A 134 -6.98 7.56 -4.50
C LEU A 134 -8.30 6.77 -4.68
N ILE A 135 -9.03 6.54 -3.58
CA ILE A 135 -10.31 5.83 -3.61
C ILE A 135 -11.38 6.64 -4.35
N ALA A 136 -11.43 7.95 -4.12
CA ALA A 136 -12.41 8.83 -4.78
C ALA A 136 -12.20 8.90 -6.30
N GLU A 137 -10.96 9.11 -6.75
CA GLU A 137 -10.60 9.16 -8.18
C GLU A 137 -10.93 7.83 -8.88
N SER A 138 -10.67 6.71 -8.22
CA SER A 138 -10.96 5.38 -8.77
C SER A 138 -12.47 5.10 -8.93
N ALA A 139 -13.31 5.73 -8.11
CA ALA A 139 -14.76 5.57 -8.18
C ALA A 139 -15.39 6.39 -9.32
N ASP A 140 -14.72 7.45 -9.78
CA ASP A 140 -15.16 8.28 -10.90
C ASP A 140 -14.77 7.66 -12.26
N ASP A 141 -13.61 6.99 -12.32
CA ASP A 141 -13.14 6.27 -13.52
C ASP A 141 -14.03 5.05 -13.87
N ASP A 142 -14.57 4.37 -12.86
CA ASP A 142 -15.46 3.21 -13.02
C ASP A 142 -16.86 3.60 -13.54
N GLN A 143 -17.25 4.88 -13.40
CA GLN A 143 -18.50 5.42 -13.93
C GLN A 143 -18.40 5.91 -15.38
N THR A 144 -17.20 6.12 -15.90
CA THR A 144 -16.98 6.68 -17.26
C THR A 144 -16.77 5.63 -18.35
N HIS A 145 -16.61 4.35 -18.00
CA HIS A 145 -16.42 3.25 -18.97
C HIS A 145 -17.64 2.32 -19.11
N GLY A 146 -18.80 2.75 -18.60
CA GLY A 146 -20.08 2.04 -18.75
C GLY A 146 -21.00 2.70 -19.79
N GLU A 147 -20.61 2.70 -21.07
CA GLU A 147 -21.52 2.94 -22.22
C GLU A 147 -21.34 1.87 -23.31
#